data_AF-A0A0Q4CL50-F1
#
_entry.id   AF-A0A0Q4CL50-F1
#
_cell.length_a   1.000
_cell.length_b   1.000
_cell.length_c   1.000
_cell.angle_alpha   90.00
_cell.angle_beta   90.00
_cell.angle_gamma   90.00
#
_symmetry.space_group_name_H-M   'P 1'
#
loop_
_entity.id
_entity.type
_entity.pdbx_description
1 polymer ?
#
loop_
_entity_poly.entity_id
_entity_poly.type
_entity_poly.pdbx_seq_one_letter_code
_entity_poly.pdbx_strand_id
1 'polypeptide(L)' 'MKFRRKYTTVRLTPDQATRQGQVATGAFRHFGGRDAAMAFLNDHDETLGGRPLDLAIASAEGLALVEAAMVARGK' A
#
# COMPACT_ATOMS: atom_id res chain seq x y z
N MET A 1 8.16 20.08 2.29
CA MET A 1 6.88 19.34 2.37
C MET A 1 6.93 18.40 3.57
N LYS A 2 6.00 18.54 4.52
CA LYS A 2 6.06 17.86 5.83
C LYS A 2 5.21 16.59 5.75
N PHE A 3 5.84 15.45 5.48
CA PHE A 3 5.16 14.15 5.54
C PHE A 3 4.64 13.94 6.97
N ARG A 4 3.32 14.10 7.16
CA ARG A 4 2.64 13.77 8.42
C ARG A 4 2.70 12.26 8.60
N ARG A 5 3.68 11.77 9.37
CA ARG A 5 3.63 10.41 9.92
C ARG A 5 2.49 10.35 10.93
N LYS A 6 1.31 9.91 10.49
CA LYS A 6 0.21 9.45 11.37
C LYS A 6 0.40 7.98 11.77
N TYR A 7 1.63 7.51 11.92
CA TYR A 7 1.91 6.26 12.64
C TYR A 7 2.14 6.60 14.11
N THR A 8 1.11 7.17 14.74
CA THR A 8 1.08 7.35 16.19
C THR A 8 0.74 5.99 16.80
N THR A 9 1.69 5.06 16.76
CA THR A 9 1.72 3.84 17.58
C THR A 9 0.38 3.07 17.69
N VAL A 10 -0.42 3.01 16.61
CA VAL A 10 -1.61 2.17 16.59
C VAL A 10 -1.12 0.76 16.33
N ARG A 11 -1.25 -0.11 17.35
CA ARG A 11 -0.97 -1.54 17.18
C ARG A 11 -1.96 -2.05 16.14
N LEU A 12 -1.43 -2.45 14.97
CA LEU A 12 -2.25 -2.99 13.89
C LEU A 12 -3.07 -4.15 14.44
N THR A 13 -4.35 -4.18 14.11
CA THR A 13 -5.16 -5.38 14.35
C THR A 13 -4.59 -6.54 13.50
N PRO A 14 -4.86 -7.81 13.87
CA PRO A 14 -4.42 -8.96 13.07
C PRO A 14 -4.84 -8.85 11.58
N ASP A 15 -6.03 -8.35 11.31
CA ASP A 15 -6.54 -8.15 9.94
C ASP A 15 -5.76 -7.06 9.20
N GLN A 16 -5.45 -5.96 9.88
CA GLN A 16 -4.64 -4.88 9.32
C GLN A 16 -3.22 -5.33 9.00
N ALA A 17 -2.60 -6.11 9.88
CA ALA A 17 -1.28 -6.70 9.65
C ALA A 17 -1.30 -7.71 8.49
N THR A 18 -2.36 -8.51 8.39
CA THR A 18 -2.57 -9.44 7.27
C THR A 18 -2.61 -8.69 5.94
N ARG A 19 -3.41 -7.62 5.85
CA ARG A 19 -3.51 -6.81 4.63
C ARG A 19 -2.21 -6.08 4.30
N GLN A 20 -1.49 -5.59 5.31
CA GLN A 20 -0.17 -5.01 5.12
C GLN A 20 0.80 -6.03 4.49
N GLY A 21 0.79 -7.27 4.99
CA GLY A 21 1.60 -8.35 4.43
C GLY A 21 1.22 -8.71 3.00
N GLN A 22 -0.10 -8.78 2.71
CA GLN A 22 -0.63 -9.06 1.38
C GLN A 22 -0.20 -7.99 0.37
N VAL A 23 -0.45 -6.71 0.67
CA VAL A 23 -0.12 -5.61 -0.24
C VAL A 23 1.39 -5.47 -0.45
N ALA A 24 2.19 -5.67 0.60
CA ALA A 24 3.66 -5.63 0.50
C ALA A 24 4.18 -6.75 -0.40
N THR A 25 3.72 -7.98 -0.17
CA THR A 25 4.11 -9.15 -0.96
C THR A 25 3.68 -8.99 -2.42
N GLY A 26 2.46 -8.50 -2.66
CA GLY A 26 1.94 -8.21 -4.01
C GLY A 26 2.83 -7.21 -4.75
N ALA A 27 3.14 -6.07 -4.11
CA ALA A 27 3.99 -5.04 -4.71
C ALA A 27 5.41 -5.56 -5.00
N PHE A 28 6.04 -6.30 -4.09
CA PHE A 28 7.36 -6.88 -4.34
C PHE A 28 7.36 -7.84 -5.53
N ARG A 29 6.31 -8.66 -5.68
CA ARG A 29 6.17 -9.57 -6.81
C ARG A 29 5.92 -8.83 -8.13
N HIS A 30 5.17 -7.73 -8.10
CA HIS A 30 4.83 -6.96 -9.30
C HIS A 30 5.98 -6.11 -9.81
N PHE A 31 6.67 -5.39 -8.91
CA PHE A 31 7.72 -4.46 -9.28
C PHE A 31 9.13 -5.08 -9.30
N GLY A 32 9.27 -6.35 -8.89
CA GLY A 32 10.52 -7.13 -8.97
C GLY A 32 11.68 -6.62 -8.07
N GLY A 33 11.51 -5.48 -7.41
CA GLY A 33 12.54 -4.83 -6.61
C GLY A 33 11.96 -4.14 -5.38
N ARG A 34 12.72 -4.18 -4.29
CA ARG A 34 12.28 -3.62 -3.00
C ARG A 34 11.99 -2.13 -3.10
N ASP A 35 12.85 -1.38 -3.76
CA ASP A 35 12.75 0.08 -3.78
C ASP A 35 11.56 0.55 -4.64
N ALA A 36 11.31 -0.09 -5.78
CA ALA A 36 10.16 0.21 -6.63
C ALA A 36 8.83 -0.12 -5.93
N ALA A 37 8.75 -1.27 -5.26
CA ALA A 37 7.58 -1.64 -4.45
C ALA A 37 7.36 -0.66 -3.29
N MET A 38 8.43 -0.28 -2.57
CA MET A 38 8.34 0.67 -1.46
C MET A 38 7.98 2.08 -1.94
N ALA A 39 8.47 2.51 -3.11
CA ALA A 39 8.08 3.77 -3.72
C ALA A 39 6.58 3.76 -4.00
N PHE A 40 6.07 2.77 -4.73
CA PHE A 40 4.64 2.65 -5.01
C PHE A 40 3.78 2.65 -3.73
N LEU A 41 4.12 1.81 -2.75
CA LEU A 41 3.31 1.66 -1.54
C LEU A 41 3.28 2.91 -0.65
N ASN A 42 4.40 3.63 -0.58
CA ASN A 42 4.54 4.76 0.33
C ASN A 42 4.28 6.12 -0.31
N ASP A 43 4.32 6.20 -1.65
CA ASP A 43 4.06 7.45 -2.35
C ASP A 43 2.55 7.76 -2.38
N HIS A 44 2.23 9.03 -2.60
CA HIS A 44 0.85 9.46 -2.75
C HIS A 44 0.37 9.15 -4.17
N ASP A 45 -0.69 8.36 -4.29
CA ASP A 45 -1.28 8.04 -5.57
C ASP A 45 -2.56 8.87 -5.75
N GLU A 46 -2.50 9.83 -6.68
CA GLU A 46 -3.64 10.71 -6.99
C GLU A 46 -4.86 9.93 -7.49
N THR A 47 -4.65 8.81 -8.19
CA THR A 47 -5.75 7.98 -8.72
C THR A 47 -6.46 7.20 -7.62
N LEU A 48 -5.74 6.87 -6.55
CA LEU A 48 -6.28 6.21 -5.37
C LEU A 48 -6.70 7.21 -4.28
N GLY A 49 -6.39 8.51 -4.46
CA GLY A 49 -6.68 9.57 -3.49
C GLY A 49 -5.90 9.45 -2.18
N GLY A 50 -4.78 8.73 -2.18
CA GLY A 50 -4.09 8.39 -0.93
C GLY A 50 -2.82 7.57 -1.12
N ARG A 51 -2.17 7.24 0.00
CA ARG A 51 -1.00 6.34 -0.01
C ARG A 51 -1.50 4.90 -0.12
N PRO A 52 -1.05 4.11 -1.11
CA PRO A 52 -1.55 2.76 -1.33
C PRO A 52 -1.45 1.85 -0.11
N LEU A 53 -0.36 1.96 0.66
CA LEU A 53 -0.19 1.20 1.90
C LEU A 53 -1.28 1.51 2.94
N ASP A 54 -1.60 2.80 3.12
CA ASP A 54 -2.59 3.23 4.12
C ASP A 54 -4.02 2.79 3.70
N LEU A 55 -4.31 2.83 2.40
CA LEU A 55 -5.59 2.37 1.84
C LEU A 55 -5.79 0.85 1.99
N ALA A 56 -4.75 0.08 1.69
CA ALA A 56 -4.78 -1.38 1.81
C ALA A 56 -4.95 -1.84 3.27
N ILE A 57 -4.33 -1.15 4.21
CA ILE A 57 -4.47 -1.45 5.64
C ILE A 57 -5.88 -1.07 6.14
N ALA A 58 -6.45 0.03 5.64
CA ALA A 58 -7.72 0.55 6.13
C ALA A 58 -8.91 -0.38 5.85
N SER A 59 -8.94 -1.09 4.73
CA SER A 59 -10.12 -1.86 4.29
C SER A 59 -9.76 -2.97 3.28
N ALA A 60 -10.63 -3.97 3.09
CA ALA A 60 -10.40 -5.03 2.11
C ALA A 60 -10.59 -4.49 0.69
N GLU A 61 -11.54 -3.57 0.56
CA GLU A 61 -11.84 -2.80 -0.63
C GLU A 61 -10.62 -1.95 -1.04
N GLY A 62 -9.97 -1.31 -0.07
CA GLY A 62 -8.73 -0.57 -0.29
C GLY A 62 -7.58 -1.46 -0.74
N LEU A 63 -7.48 -2.68 -0.21
CA LEU A 63 -6.50 -3.67 -0.69
C LEU A 63 -6.76 -4.04 -2.16
N ALA A 64 -8.00 -4.37 -2.51
CA ALA A 64 -8.37 -4.73 -3.88
C ALA A 64 -8.14 -3.58 -4.88
N LEU A 65 -8.43 -2.33 -4.48
CA LEU A 65 -8.15 -1.14 -5.29
C LEU A 65 -6.65 -0.99 -5.58
N VAL A 66 -5.82 -1.18 -4.54
CA VAL A 66 -4.37 -1.07 -4.66
C VAL A 66 -3.80 -2.19 -5.53
N GLU A 67 -4.30 -3.42 -5.40
CA GLU A 67 -3.93 -4.55 -6.26
C GLU A 67 -4.29 -4.28 -7.73
N ALA A 68 -5.50 -3.77 -8.01
CA ALA A 68 -5.89 -3.39 -9.36
C ALA A 68 -4.98 -2.29 -9.95
N ALA A 69 -4.61 -1.32 -9.11
CA ALA A 69 -3.71 -0.23 -9.49
C ALA A 69 -2.27 -0.70 -9.74
N MET A 70 -1.81 -1.78 -9.07
CA MET A 70 -0.53 -2.43 -9.39
C MET A 70 -0.57 -3.08 -10.77
N VAL A 71 -1.63 -3.84 -11.06
CA VAL A 71 -1.81 -4.51 -12.36
C VAL A 71 -1.87 -3.51 -13.51
N ALA A 72 -2.53 -2.36 -13.30
CA ALA A 72 -2.59 -1.30 -14.30
C ALA A 72 -1.21 -0.66 -14.61
N ARG A 73 -0.26 -0.70 -13.67
CA ARG A 73 1.08 -0.09 -13.79
C ARG A 73 2.19 -1.07 -14.15
N GLY A 74 1.93 -2.38 -14.03
CA GLY A 74 2.85 -3.44 -14.43
C GLY A 74 2.87 -3.76 -15.92
N LYS A 75 2.17 -2.98 -16.76
CA LYS A 75 2.23 -3.03 -18.22
C LYS A 75 3.07 -1.87 -18.76
#